data_AF-A0A2V1C699-F1
#
_entry.id   AF-A0A2V1C699-F1
#
_cell.length_a   1.000
_cell.length_b   1.000
_cell.length_c   1.000
_cell.angle_alpha   90.00
_cell.angle_beta   90.00
_cell.angle_gamma   90.00
#
_symmetry.space_group_name_H-M   'P 1'
#
loop_
_entity.id
_entity.type
_entity.pdbx_description
1 polymer ?
#
loop_
_entity_poly.entity_id
_entity_poly.type
_entity_poly.pdbx_seq_one_letter_code
_entity_poly.pdbx_strand_id
1 'polypeptide(L)'
;MVTRGFWNIRSKGKWYQLRQDRERIRSPDDPSTYETLKLLRYNHCRDRIAKDTPWGTVPIPFPFPLWQTLNYVFTLDLDSGHLTVSFWHRKEGDDHPGVDLYMRRLDLSSIDSPSCLSLESLLQNGSDPLLESSQSTKKAPLLVYTGYPHLSLSIVQPTPLNELQNRMFTDFVYQWRFFIDDRTIWPDASSPLFRRLAIALLRIAAWDFQISSKSSIVKLPLSSETFPSWESPKKDVYWFHGYLVILREDVRVAERIADAVARAKRFVGARNLEKRGEGVDCILISVVDIAFIHLTTSQTWCSEVFPLVTNSSATECSAGFRILIHLLTSHNGLKGRGNRNSLSEQETSTMALPTELLGMILNALEPNNVVPFAQVSFVFEKLYYSTLPQLSDLAIQNLDTSIPCCRRRKRVDADGLCCSVCYTWQHLECVDQSEYPQDGPQKANRSSLATGALGLINRRLARREGCHVMMDKHEKIFQLRTSAPAALRPELRMMDRDLTSTPPNQVDYALCFGGLWSGLAYGLDE
;
A
#
# COMPACT_ATOMS: atom_id res chain seq x y z
N MET A 1 5.09 30.52 -17.91
CA MET A 1 5.27 29.13 -17.42
C MET A 1 4.07 28.30 -17.85
N VAL A 2 4.26 27.03 -18.21
CA VAL A 2 3.15 26.14 -18.58
C VAL A 2 2.58 25.52 -17.31
N THR A 3 1.34 25.83 -16.97
CA THR A 3 0.63 25.22 -15.84
C THR A 3 0.15 23.81 -16.22
N ARG A 4 0.49 22.82 -15.40
CA ARG A 4 0.15 21.41 -15.63
C ARG A 4 -0.87 20.89 -14.62
N GLY A 5 -1.75 19.99 -15.05
CA GLY A 5 -2.82 19.48 -14.22
C GLY A 5 -3.97 18.87 -15.02
N PHE A 6 -5.05 18.54 -14.31
CA PHE A 6 -6.24 17.90 -14.89
C PHE A 6 -7.52 18.27 -14.17
N TRP A 7 -8.64 17.96 -14.82
CA TRP A 7 -9.96 17.97 -14.22
C TRP A 7 -10.46 16.53 -14.04
N ASN A 8 -10.69 16.12 -12.79
CA ASN A 8 -11.52 14.98 -12.45
C ASN A 8 -12.96 15.45 -12.35
N ILE A 9 -13.89 14.74 -13.00
CA ILE A 9 -15.29 15.11 -13.06
C ILE A 9 -16.12 13.91 -12.60
N ARG A 10 -16.91 14.06 -11.55
CA ARG A 10 -17.93 13.09 -11.17
C ARG A 10 -19.26 13.50 -11.76
N SER A 11 -19.92 12.58 -12.44
CA SER A 11 -21.27 12.78 -12.94
C SER A 11 -22.00 11.45 -13.03
N LYS A 12 -23.21 11.40 -12.46
CA LYS A 12 -24.08 10.23 -12.41
C LYS A 12 -23.39 8.99 -11.84
N GLY A 13 -22.65 9.19 -10.76
CA GLY A 13 -21.91 8.14 -10.05
C GLY A 13 -20.67 7.61 -10.78
N LYS A 14 -20.28 8.22 -11.91
CA LYS A 14 -19.08 7.82 -12.68
C LYS A 14 -18.04 8.93 -12.68
N TRP A 15 -16.78 8.54 -12.74
CA TRP A 15 -15.65 9.45 -12.84
C TRP A 15 -15.14 9.56 -14.28
N TYR A 16 -14.80 10.79 -14.66
CA TYR A 16 -14.21 11.13 -15.95
C TYR A 16 -13.00 12.03 -15.74
N GLN A 17 -12.02 11.93 -16.63
CA GLN A 17 -10.92 12.89 -16.72
C GLN A 17 -11.10 13.72 -17.98
N LEU A 18 -10.94 15.03 -17.87
CA LEU A 18 -10.85 15.91 -19.03
C LEU A 18 -9.42 15.84 -19.58
N ARG A 19 -9.26 15.35 -20.82
CA ARG A 19 -7.94 15.36 -21.48
C ARG A 19 -7.72 16.73 -22.12
N GLN A 20 -6.74 17.48 -21.63
CA GLN A 20 -6.22 18.65 -22.34
C GLN A 20 -4.85 18.29 -22.90
N ASP A 21 -4.53 18.77 -24.11
CA ASP A 21 -3.26 18.46 -24.78
C ASP A 21 -2.07 18.73 -23.85
N ARG A 22 -1.26 17.68 -23.62
CA ARG A 22 -0.03 17.71 -22.81
C ARG A 22 -0.23 18.17 -21.36
N GLU A 23 -1.35 17.79 -20.74
CA GLU A 23 -1.67 18.12 -19.32
C GLU A 23 -1.76 19.62 -19.06
N ARG A 24 -1.91 20.44 -20.10
CA ARG A 24 -1.90 21.91 -19.96
C ARG A 24 -3.25 22.37 -19.47
N ILE A 25 -3.29 22.86 -18.23
CA ILE A 25 -4.47 23.52 -17.65
C ILE A 25 -4.19 25.00 -17.42
N ARG A 26 -5.22 25.70 -16.98
CA ARG A 26 -5.16 27.10 -16.56
C ARG A 26 -5.09 27.17 -15.04
N SER A 27 -4.46 28.23 -14.53
CA SER A 27 -4.36 28.48 -13.08
C SER A 27 -5.76 28.70 -12.50
N PRO A 28 -6.02 28.40 -11.22
CA PRO A 28 -7.26 28.83 -10.56
C PRO A 28 -7.55 30.34 -10.72
N ASP A 29 -6.50 31.18 -10.76
CA ASP A 29 -6.62 32.63 -10.94
C ASP A 29 -6.96 33.06 -12.38
N ASP A 30 -6.91 32.16 -13.35
CA ASP A 30 -7.21 32.47 -14.74
C ASP A 30 -8.74 32.48 -14.97
N PRO A 31 -9.33 33.57 -15.49
CA PRO A 31 -10.77 33.64 -15.73
C PRO A 31 -11.32 32.52 -16.64
N SER A 32 -10.48 31.94 -17.51
CA SER A 32 -10.87 30.83 -18.37
C SER A 32 -11.11 29.51 -17.61
N THR A 33 -10.56 29.37 -16.40
CA THR A 33 -10.86 28.25 -15.49
C THR A 33 -12.32 28.29 -15.05
N TYR A 34 -12.84 29.48 -14.74
CA TYR A 34 -14.25 29.69 -14.39
C TYR A 34 -15.18 29.42 -15.60
N GLU A 35 -14.79 29.84 -16.80
CA GLU A 35 -15.55 29.52 -18.02
C GLU A 35 -15.56 28.01 -18.32
N THR A 36 -14.47 27.30 -18.02
CA THR A 36 -14.42 25.83 -18.09
C THR A 36 -15.40 25.21 -17.10
N LEU A 37 -15.44 25.69 -15.86
CA LEU A 37 -16.38 25.23 -14.84
C LEU A 37 -17.84 25.43 -15.28
N LYS A 38 -18.19 26.59 -15.83
CA LYS A 38 -19.53 26.86 -16.39
C LYS A 38 -19.89 25.88 -17.50
N LEU A 39 -18.97 25.65 -18.44
CA LEU A 39 -19.19 24.73 -19.55
C LEU A 39 -19.44 23.30 -19.05
N LEU A 40 -18.67 22.84 -18.07
CA LEU A 40 -18.84 21.52 -17.47
C LEU A 40 -20.20 21.38 -16.77
N ARG A 41 -20.61 22.40 -15.99
CA ARG A 41 -21.94 22.43 -15.36
C ARG A 41 -23.06 22.37 -16.40
N TYR A 42 -22.95 23.17 -17.46
CA TYR A 42 -23.93 23.18 -18.55
C TYR A 42 -24.04 21.82 -19.25
N ASN A 43 -22.90 21.17 -19.52
CA ASN A 43 -22.88 19.85 -20.15
C ASN A 43 -23.43 18.74 -19.23
N HIS A 44 -23.27 18.88 -17.92
CA HIS A 44 -23.88 17.97 -16.95
C HIS A 44 -25.41 18.04 -16.98
N CYS A 45 -25.99 19.25 -16.93
CA CYS A 45 -27.43 19.44 -17.01
C CYS A 45 -28.06 18.88 -18.29
N ARG A 46 -27.28 18.75 -19.37
CA ARG A 46 -27.74 18.23 -20.66
C ARG A 46 -27.35 16.77 -20.92
N ASP A 47 -26.78 16.08 -19.93
CA ASP A 47 -26.30 14.70 -20.06
C ASP A 47 -25.24 14.49 -21.15
N ARG A 48 -24.43 15.53 -21.38
CA ARG A 48 -23.45 15.61 -22.46
C ARG A 48 -22.00 15.39 -22.03
N ILE A 49 -21.74 15.22 -20.73
CA ILE A 49 -20.37 15.00 -20.20
C ILE A 49 -19.66 13.84 -20.89
N ALA A 50 -20.36 12.73 -21.15
CA ALA A 50 -19.78 11.53 -21.76
C ALA A 50 -19.78 11.53 -23.30
N LYS A 51 -20.42 12.51 -23.96
CA LYS A 51 -20.69 12.47 -25.42
C LYS A 51 -20.19 13.69 -26.19
N ASP A 52 -20.29 14.89 -25.63
CA ASP A 52 -20.17 16.14 -26.40
C ASP A 52 -19.21 17.18 -25.77
N THR A 53 -18.28 16.79 -24.90
CA THR A 53 -17.27 17.75 -24.43
C THR A 53 -16.25 18.03 -25.53
N PRO A 54 -16.00 19.29 -25.92
CA PRO A 54 -15.11 19.64 -27.03
C PRO A 54 -13.64 19.22 -26.84
N TRP A 55 -13.27 18.80 -25.62
CA TRP A 55 -11.92 18.47 -25.19
C TRP A 55 -11.72 16.95 -25.04
N GLY A 56 -12.78 16.15 -25.16
CA GLY A 56 -12.76 14.71 -24.89
C GLY A 56 -12.68 14.38 -23.40
N THR A 57 -13.68 13.67 -22.88
CA THR A 57 -13.65 13.07 -21.55
C THR A 57 -13.34 11.59 -21.67
N VAL A 58 -12.49 11.08 -20.76
CA VAL A 58 -12.16 9.65 -20.69
C VAL A 58 -12.69 9.10 -19.37
N PRO A 59 -13.41 7.97 -19.36
CA PRO A 59 -13.84 7.35 -18.11
C PRO A 59 -12.61 6.88 -17.31
N ILE A 60 -12.61 7.18 -16.01
CA ILE A 60 -11.56 6.76 -15.06
C ILE A 60 -12.19 6.00 -13.88
N PRO A 61 -11.46 5.09 -13.21
CA PRO A 61 -12.04 4.29 -12.14
C PRO A 61 -12.25 5.08 -10.83
N PHE A 62 -11.45 6.11 -10.58
CA PHE A 62 -11.47 7.00 -9.41
C PHE A 62 -10.71 8.28 -9.75
N PRO A 63 -10.90 9.38 -8.99
CA PRO A 63 -10.25 10.65 -9.31
C PRO A 63 -8.72 10.52 -9.19
N PHE A 64 -8.00 11.22 -10.06
CA PHE A 64 -6.56 11.23 -10.08
C PHE A 64 -6.00 12.24 -9.05
N PRO A 65 -5.04 11.87 -8.19
CA PRO A 65 -4.48 12.75 -7.16
C PRO A 65 -3.54 13.82 -7.73
N LEU A 66 -3.19 14.80 -6.90
CA LEU A 66 -2.12 15.76 -7.25
C LEU A 66 -0.76 15.07 -7.28
N TRP A 67 -0.20 14.93 -8.48
CA TRP A 67 1.15 14.39 -8.69
C TRP A 67 2.24 15.46 -8.51
N GLN A 68 3.47 15.04 -8.28
CA GLN A 68 4.64 15.93 -8.07
C GLN A 68 4.95 16.85 -9.27
N THR A 69 4.54 16.46 -10.48
CA THR A 69 4.77 17.19 -11.74
C THR A 69 3.62 18.11 -12.11
N LEU A 70 2.51 18.08 -11.36
CA LEU A 70 1.32 18.86 -11.60
C LEU A 70 1.28 20.07 -10.66
N ASN A 71 0.76 21.18 -11.16
CA ASN A 71 0.56 22.39 -10.38
C ASN A 71 -0.79 22.35 -9.65
N TYR A 72 -1.85 21.94 -10.36
CA TYR A 72 -3.21 21.90 -9.82
C TYR A 72 -3.95 20.65 -10.28
N VAL A 73 -4.83 20.13 -9.43
CA VAL A 73 -5.84 19.14 -9.81
C VAL A 73 -7.19 19.67 -9.36
N PHE A 74 -8.12 19.77 -10.31
CA PHE A 74 -9.50 20.15 -10.04
C PHE A 74 -10.35 18.89 -9.98
N THR A 75 -11.01 18.65 -8.84
CA THR A 75 -11.96 17.56 -8.67
C THR A 75 -13.35 18.16 -8.54
N LEU A 76 -14.10 18.12 -9.64
CA LEU A 76 -15.45 18.62 -9.77
C LEU A 76 -16.45 17.48 -9.55
N ASP A 77 -17.06 17.42 -8.37
CA ASP A 77 -18.14 16.48 -8.08
C ASP A 77 -19.49 17.17 -8.30
N LEU A 78 -20.08 16.95 -9.48
CA LEU A 78 -21.37 17.53 -9.85
C LEU A 78 -22.54 16.84 -9.14
N ASP A 79 -22.35 15.60 -8.69
CA ASP A 79 -23.38 14.84 -7.99
C ASP A 79 -23.55 15.34 -6.56
N SER A 80 -22.45 15.72 -5.89
CA SER A 80 -22.49 16.33 -4.55
C SER A 80 -22.48 17.86 -4.55
N GLY A 81 -22.25 18.51 -5.69
CA GLY A 81 -22.29 19.96 -5.81
C GLY A 81 -21.02 20.65 -5.29
N HIS A 82 -19.86 20.00 -5.38
CA HIS A 82 -18.60 20.53 -4.84
C HIS A 82 -17.47 20.60 -5.88
N LEU A 83 -16.62 21.61 -5.73
CA LEU A 83 -15.33 21.71 -6.42
C LEU A 83 -14.22 21.61 -5.37
N THR A 84 -13.33 20.64 -5.51
CA THR A 84 -12.10 20.56 -4.72
C THR A 84 -10.90 20.90 -5.60
N VAL A 85 -10.07 21.84 -5.15
CA VAL A 85 -8.83 22.23 -5.81
C VAL A 85 -7.66 21.76 -4.96
N SER A 86 -6.83 20.90 -5.52
CA SER A 86 -5.61 20.38 -4.88
C SER A 86 -4.38 21.03 -5.51
N PHE A 87 -3.48 21.57 -4.69
CA PHE A 87 -2.28 22.27 -5.16
C PHE A 87 -1.14 22.25 -4.14
N TRP A 88 0.08 22.44 -4.62
CA TRP A 88 1.27 22.57 -3.78
C TRP A 88 1.43 24.04 -3.36
N HIS A 89 1.49 24.32 -2.05
CA HIS A 89 1.69 25.68 -1.55
C HIS A 89 2.72 25.73 -0.42
N ARG A 90 3.57 26.75 -0.45
CA ARG A 90 4.57 27.01 0.60
C ARG A 90 3.93 27.97 1.59
N LYS A 91 3.90 27.58 2.85
CA LYS A 91 3.41 28.46 3.91
C LYS A 91 4.42 29.58 4.15
N GLU A 92 3.98 30.84 4.15
CA GLU A 92 4.85 31.97 4.48
C GLU A 92 5.25 31.92 5.96
N GLY A 93 6.56 32.08 6.23
CA GLY A 93 7.12 32.10 7.58
C GLY A 93 7.63 30.76 8.14
N ASP A 94 7.64 29.69 7.35
CA ASP A 94 8.24 28.41 7.74
C ASP A 94 9.69 28.31 7.20
N ASP A 95 10.67 28.14 8.09
CA ASP A 95 12.10 28.00 7.73
C ASP A 95 12.40 26.66 7.02
N HIS A 96 11.41 25.79 6.90
CA HIS A 96 11.51 24.56 6.14
C HIS A 96 11.28 24.80 4.64
N PRO A 97 12.21 24.41 3.75
CA PRO A 97 12.10 24.65 2.30
C PRO A 97 11.00 23.85 1.59
N GLY A 98 10.16 23.11 2.34
CA GLY A 98 9.10 22.24 1.84
C GLY A 98 7.93 22.98 1.18
N VAL A 99 7.15 22.25 0.38
CA VAL A 99 5.90 22.73 -0.21
C VAL A 99 4.83 21.72 0.18
N ASP A 100 3.83 22.14 0.94
CA ASP A 100 2.79 21.26 1.45
C ASP A 100 1.65 21.09 0.44
N LEU A 101 0.94 19.98 0.55
CA LEU A 101 -0.26 19.71 -0.25
C LEU A 101 -1.47 20.38 0.41
N TYR A 102 -2.10 21.30 -0.30
CA TYR A 102 -3.35 21.94 0.11
C TYR A 102 -4.50 21.40 -0.71
N MET A 103 -5.64 21.19 -0.04
CA MET A 103 -6.92 20.88 -0.66
C MET A 103 -7.96 21.87 -0.16
N ARG A 104 -8.66 22.52 -1.11
CA ARG A 104 -9.71 23.49 -0.79
C ARG A 104 -10.98 23.12 -1.52
N ARG A 105 -12.04 22.88 -0.76
CA ARG A 105 -13.38 22.54 -1.23
C ARG A 105 -14.27 23.77 -1.18
N LEU A 106 -14.97 24.02 -2.28
CA LEU A 106 -15.98 25.05 -2.44
C LEU A 106 -17.31 24.41 -2.84
N ASP A 107 -18.41 25.00 -2.39
CA ASP A 107 -19.75 24.70 -2.91
C ASP A 107 -19.90 25.32 -4.31
N LEU A 108 -20.43 24.57 -5.27
CA LEU A 108 -20.66 25.07 -6.63
C LEU A 108 -21.69 26.20 -6.68
N SER A 109 -22.57 26.30 -5.69
CA SER A 109 -23.54 27.39 -5.55
C SER A 109 -22.89 28.70 -5.12
N SER A 110 -21.76 28.65 -4.39
CA SER A 110 -21.05 29.85 -3.92
C SER A 110 -20.06 30.42 -4.94
N ILE A 111 -19.91 29.79 -6.11
CA ILE A 111 -18.98 30.23 -7.17
C ILE A 111 -19.75 31.00 -8.24
N ASP A 112 -19.86 32.31 -8.05
CA ASP A 112 -20.62 33.24 -8.90
C ASP A 112 -19.74 34.06 -9.85
N SER A 113 -18.44 34.12 -9.59
CA SER A 113 -17.48 34.97 -10.28
C SER A 113 -16.11 34.29 -10.38
N PRO A 114 -15.24 34.70 -11.34
CA PRO A 114 -13.92 34.10 -11.50
C PRO A 114 -13.01 34.35 -10.29
N SER A 115 -13.19 35.45 -9.56
CA SER A 115 -12.39 35.78 -8.36
C SER A 115 -12.57 34.76 -7.24
N CYS A 116 -13.72 34.08 -7.15
CA CYS A 116 -13.96 33.01 -6.17
C CYS A 116 -12.98 31.83 -6.31
N LEU A 117 -12.40 31.63 -7.51
CA LEU A 117 -11.44 30.56 -7.79
C LEU A 117 -9.99 30.99 -7.57
N SER A 118 -9.73 32.27 -7.26
CA SER A 118 -8.37 32.74 -6.99
C SER A 118 -7.73 31.98 -5.82
N LEU A 119 -6.41 31.84 -5.85
CA LEU A 119 -5.67 31.11 -4.81
C LEU A 119 -5.92 31.69 -3.41
N GLU A 120 -5.96 33.02 -3.30
CA GLU A 120 -6.27 33.71 -2.04
C GLU A 120 -7.69 33.40 -1.57
N SER A 121 -8.67 33.44 -2.47
CA SER A 121 -10.07 33.10 -2.14
C SER A 121 -10.23 31.64 -1.75
N LEU A 122 -9.51 30.72 -2.41
CA LEU A 122 -9.48 29.30 -2.04
C LEU A 122 -8.91 29.10 -0.64
N LEU A 123 -7.84 29.82 -0.28
CA LEU A 123 -7.23 29.74 1.04
C LEU A 123 -8.11 30.33 2.15
N GLN A 124 -8.87 31.39 1.85
CA GLN A 124 -9.74 32.08 2.83
C GLN A 124 -11.12 31.41 2.98
N ASN A 125 -11.75 31.05 1.87
CA ASN A 125 -13.17 30.63 1.84
C ASN A 125 -13.35 29.12 1.65
N GLY A 126 -12.32 28.42 1.15
CA GLY A 126 -12.40 26.97 0.92
C GLY A 126 -12.34 26.18 2.22
N SER A 127 -13.25 25.23 2.40
CA SER A 127 -13.15 24.26 3.48
C SER A 127 -12.03 23.26 3.18
N ASP A 128 -11.38 22.75 4.21
CA ASP A 128 -10.35 21.73 4.05
C ASP A 128 -10.97 20.34 4.26
N PRO A 129 -11.17 19.55 3.19
CA PRO A 129 -11.80 18.23 3.31
C PRO A 129 -10.96 17.27 4.16
N LEU A 130 -9.65 17.52 4.30
CA LEU A 130 -8.76 16.72 5.14
C LEU A 130 -8.96 17.04 6.62
N LEU A 131 -9.28 18.30 6.95
CA LEU A 131 -9.64 18.69 8.31
C LEU A 131 -11.05 18.22 8.66
N GLU A 132 -11.99 18.23 7.73
CA GLU A 132 -13.35 17.68 7.95
C GLU A 132 -13.30 16.18 8.29
N SER A 133 -12.48 15.39 7.58
CA SER A 133 -12.29 13.97 7.93
C SER A 133 -11.55 13.79 9.26
N SER A 134 -10.64 14.72 9.58
CA SER A 134 -9.84 14.68 10.82
C SER A 134 -10.59 15.21 12.05
N GLN A 135 -11.61 16.05 11.88
CA GLN A 135 -12.42 16.61 12.97
C GLN A 135 -13.41 15.58 13.56
N SER A 136 -13.72 14.50 12.83
CA SER A 136 -14.36 13.31 13.42
C SER A 136 -13.43 12.55 14.37
N THR A 137 -12.11 12.80 14.29
CA THR A 137 -11.09 12.30 15.21
C THR A 137 -10.57 13.44 16.08
N LYS A 138 -11.41 14.00 16.97
CA LYS A 138 -10.86 14.55 18.23
C LYS A 138 -9.91 13.48 18.75
N LYS A 139 -8.61 13.80 18.90
CA LYS A 139 -7.54 12.90 19.36
C LYS A 139 -8.07 11.97 20.44
N ALA A 140 -8.59 10.82 20.00
CA ALA A 140 -8.97 9.79 20.94
C ALA A 140 -7.62 9.37 21.52
N PRO A 141 -7.47 9.31 22.84
CA PRO A 141 -6.33 8.60 23.40
C PRO A 141 -6.26 7.24 22.72
N LEU A 142 -5.07 6.63 22.64
CA LEU A 142 -4.94 5.23 22.29
C LEU A 142 -5.90 4.43 23.18
N LEU A 143 -7.09 4.14 22.66
CA LEU A 143 -8.17 3.62 23.47
C LEU A 143 -7.82 2.16 23.70
N VAL A 144 -7.50 1.85 24.96
CA VAL A 144 -7.57 0.49 25.45
C VAL A 144 -8.99 0.03 25.19
N TYR A 145 -9.15 -1.04 24.41
CA TYR A 145 -10.46 -1.58 24.05
C TYR A 145 -11.20 -2.08 25.30
N THR A 146 -11.97 -1.19 25.92
CA THR A 146 -12.81 -1.47 27.08
C THR A 146 -13.93 -2.42 26.66
N GLY A 147 -13.66 -3.73 26.75
CA GLY A 147 -14.61 -4.78 26.38
C GLY A 147 -14.00 -6.03 25.75
N TYR A 148 -12.73 -6.00 25.33
CA TYR A 148 -12.04 -7.15 24.74
C TYR A 148 -10.72 -7.43 25.47
N PRO A 149 -10.40 -8.68 25.85
CA PRO A 149 -9.09 -9.01 26.38
C PRO A 149 -7.99 -8.82 25.33
N HIS A 150 -6.80 -8.44 25.80
CA HIS A 150 -5.65 -8.14 24.94
C HIS A 150 -5.10 -9.40 24.24
N LEU A 151 -4.86 -9.30 22.93
CA LEU A 151 -4.22 -10.34 22.12
C LEU A 151 -2.71 -10.10 22.05
N SER A 152 -1.92 -10.98 22.68
CA SER A 152 -0.44 -10.94 22.60
C SER A 152 0.07 -11.54 21.29
N LEU A 153 0.99 -10.83 20.64
CA LEU A 153 1.65 -11.26 19.40
C LEU A 153 3.14 -11.42 19.65
N SER A 154 3.67 -12.62 19.39
CA SER A 154 5.10 -12.91 19.42
C SER A 154 5.60 -13.03 17.99
N ILE A 155 6.64 -12.27 17.62
CA ILE A 155 7.28 -12.33 16.30
C ILE A 155 8.60 -13.06 16.43
N VAL A 156 8.75 -14.13 15.65
CA VAL A 156 10.00 -14.89 15.49
C VAL A 156 10.98 -14.19 14.56
N GLN A 157 12.22 -14.66 14.53
CA GLN A 157 13.29 -14.12 13.69
C GLN A 157 12.86 -14.03 12.21
N PRO A 158 13.04 -12.86 11.56
CA PRO A 158 12.73 -12.69 10.15
C PRO A 158 13.53 -13.60 9.23
N THR A 159 12.86 -14.13 8.21
CA THR A 159 13.46 -14.93 7.13
C THR A 159 13.89 -14.05 5.94
N PRO A 160 14.69 -14.58 5.01
CA PRO A 160 14.99 -13.91 3.73
C PRO A 160 13.72 -13.49 2.96
N LEU A 161 12.66 -14.30 2.96
CA LEU A 161 11.36 -13.92 2.38
C LEU A 161 10.82 -12.62 3.01
N ASN A 162 10.90 -12.49 4.34
CA ASN A 162 10.38 -11.33 5.04
C ASN A 162 11.14 -10.05 4.68
N GLU A 163 12.43 -10.15 4.36
CA GLU A 163 13.22 -9.04 3.83
C GLU A 163 12.69 -8.54 2.49
N LEU A 164 12.41 -9.44 1.55
CA LEU A 164 11.81 -9.06 0.27
C LEU A 164 10.41 -8.48 0.45
N GLN A 165 9.61 -9.02 1.38
CA GLN A 165 8.27 -8.50 1.66
C GLN A 165 8.32 -7.08 2.24
N ASN A 166 9.20 -6.83 3.20
CA ASN A 166 9.45 -5.49 3.76
C ASN A 166 9.87 -4.54 2.63
N ARG A 167 10.80 -4.97 1.77
CA ARG A 167 11.25 -4.17 0.63
C ARG A 167 10.12 -3.86 -0.35
N MET A 168 9.41 -4.88 -0.82
CA MET A 168 8.31 -4.72 -1.78
C MET A 168 7.19 -3.85 -1.24
N PHE A 169 6.91 -3.89 0.06
CA PHE A 169 6.00 -2.96 0.71
C PHE A 169 6.46 -1.51 0.58
N THR A 170 7.71 -1.22 0.98
CA THR A 170 8.22 0.16 0.89
C THR A 170 8.25 0.67 -0.55
N ASP A 171 8.56 -0.20 -1.51
CA ASP A 171 8.56 0.12 -2.94
C ASP A 171 7.14 0.34 -3.47
N PHE A 172 6.18 -0.47 -3.02
CA PHE A 172 4.77 -0.32 -3.40
C PHE A 172 4.20 0.99 -2.90
N VAL A 173 4.43 1.31 -1.61
CA VAL A 173 4.02 2.58 -1.01
C VAL A 173 4.68 3.74 -1.74
N TYR A 174 5.96 3.62 -2.11
CA TYR A 174 6.65 4.64 -2.90
C TYR A 174 6.03 4.84 -4.29
N GLN A 175 5.81 3.77 -5.05
CA GLN A 175 5.29 3.84 -6.42
C GLN A 175 3.87 4.42 -6.46
N TRP A 176 3.02 4.01 -5.52
CA TRP A 176 1.62 4.44 -5.45
C TRP A 176 1.38 5.57 -4.45
N ARG A 177 2.44 6.23 -3.96
CA ARG A 177 2.39 7.25 -2.90
C ARG A 177 1.34 8.32 -3.14
N PHE A 178 1.10 8.73 -4.39
CA PHE A 178 0.14 9.78 -4.71
C PHE A 178 -1.32 9.37 -4.43
N PHE A 179 -1.66 8.12 -4.68
CA PHE A 179 -2.98 7.58 -4.35
C PHE A 179 -3.09 7.28 -2.86
N ILE A 180 -2.00 6.84 -2.23
CA ILE A 180 -1.96 6.52 -0.79
C ILE A 180 -2.00 7.79 0.06
N ASP A 181 -1.28 8.84 -0.33
CA ASP A 181 -1.22 10.13 0.38
C ASP A 181 -2.57 10.85 0.38
N ASP A 182 -3.40 10.69 -0.66
CA ASP A 182 -4.67 11.40 -0.78
C ASP A 182 -5.86 10.59 -0.23
N ARG A 183 -6.14 10.77 1.07
CA ARG A 183 -7.27 10.12 1.74
C ARG A 183 -8.64 10.45 1.15
N THR A 184 -8.77 11.60 0.46
CA THR A 184 -10.07 12.05 -0.07
C THR A 184 -10.58 11.18 -1.23
N ILE A 185 -9.67 10.44 -1.88
CA ILE A 185 -9.97 9.59 -3.04
C ILE A 185 -10.44 8.19 -2.61
N TRP A 186 -10.08 7.76 -1.40
CA TRP A 186 -10.49 6.48 -0.83
C TRP A 186 -11.21 6.68 0.52
N PRO A 187 -12.28 7.50 0.58
CA PRO A 187 -12.85 7.93 1.85
C PRO A 187 -13.44 6.78 2.67
N ASP A 188 -13.88 5.68 2.05
CA ASP A 188 -14.49 4.57 2.79
C ASP A 188 -14.21 3.20 2.15
N ALA A 189 -14.60 2.14 2.86
CA ALA A 189 -14.40 0.74 2.44
C ALA A 189 -15.17 0.35 1.16
N SER A 190 -16.16 1.13 0.73
CA SER A 190 -16.86 0.94 -0.53
C SER A 190 -16.09 1.50 -1.74
N SER A 191 -15.13 2.40 -1.51
CA SER A 191 -14.27 2.94 -2.57
C SER A 191 -13.51 1.82 -3.28
N PRO A 192 -13.57 1.75 -4.63
CA PRO A 192 -12.78 0.79 -5.39
C PRO A 192 -11.26 0.92 -5.15
N LEU A 193 -10.76 2.16 -4.99
CA LEU A 193 -9.35 2.39 -4.71
C LEU A 193 -8.96 1.86 -3.33
N PHE A 194 -9.78 2.12 -2.31
CA PHE A 194 -9.56 1.59 -0.95
C PHE A 194 -9.36 0.08 -1.01
N ARG A 195 -10.28 -0.63 -1.66
CA ARG A 195 -10.25 -2.10 -1.76
C ARG A 195 -9.05 -2.61 -2.53
N ARG A 196 -8.66 -1.92 -3.61
CA ARG A 196 -7.46 -2.23 -4.40
C ARG A 196 -6.19 -2.05 -3.58
N LEU A 197 -6.05 -0.94 -2.85
CA LEU A 197 -4.88 -0.71 -2.01
C LEU A 197 -4.80 -1.74 -0.87
N ALA A 198 -5.91 -1.99 -0.17
CA ALA A 198 -5.96 -2.96 0.93
C ALA A 198 -5.61 -4.39 0.46
N ILE A 199 -6.17 -4.86 -0.65
CA ILE A 199 -5.84 -6.21 -1.17
C ILE A 199 -4.40 -6.29 -1.67
N ALA A 200 -3.84 -5.21 -2.23
CA ALA A 200 -2.44 -5.19 -2.66
C ALA A 200 -1.49 -5.35 -1.47
N LEU A 201 -1.74 -4.62 -0.37
CA LEU A 201 -0.96 -4.76 0.86
C LEU A 201 -1.03 -6.18 1.42
N LEU A 202 -2.23 -6.79 1.45
CA LEU A 202 -2.42 -8.18 1.86
C LEU A 202 -1.68 -9.17 0.96
N ARG A 203 -1.74 -9.00 -0.36
CA ARG A 203 -1.04 -9.86 -1.33
C ARG A 203 0.47 -9.79 -1.20
N ILE A 204 1.04 -8.60 -1.00
CA ILE A 204 2.48 -8.45 -0.75
C ILE A 204 2.86 -9.14 0.57
N ALA A 205 2.08 -8.92 1.63
CA ALA A 205 2.34 -9.52 2.94
C ALA A 205 2.14 -11.05 2.97
N ALA A 206 1.32 -11.62 2.09
CA ALA A 206 1.13 -13.06 1.94
C ALA A 206 2.06 -13.70 0.89
N TRP A 207 2.87 -12.91 0.17
CA TRP A 207 3.60 -13.40 -1.01
C TRP A 207 2.67 -14.09 -2.05
N ASP A 208 1.51 -13.48 -2.25
CA ASP A 208 0.41 -13.95 -3.11
C ASP A 208 0.31 -13.11 -4.38
N PHE A 209 1.25 -13.36 -5.29
CA PHE A 209 1.39 -12.69 -6.57
C PHE A 209 2.20 -13.54 -7.54
N GLN A 210 2.24 -13.10 -8.81
CA GLN A 210 3.09 -13.69 -9.83
C GLN A 210 4.28 -12.81 -10.13
N ILE A 211 5.40 -13.43 -10.48
CA ILE A 211 6.56 -12.76 -11.04
C ILE A 211 6.65 -13.08 -12.53
N SER A 212 6.69 -12.03 -13.35
CA SER A 212 6.85 -12.12 -14.81
C SER A 212 8.20 -11.53 -15.20
N SER A 213 8.96 -12.25 -16.02
CA SER A 213 10.19 -11.74 -16.65
C SER A 213 9.92 -10.95 -17.93
N LYS A 214 8.66 -10.82 -18.37
CA LYS A 214 8.29 -10.12 -19.59
C LYS A 214 8.34 -8.60 -19.38
N SER A 215 9.27 -7.91 -20.02
CA SER A 215 9.38 -6.44 -19.98
C SER A 215 8.22 -5.71 -20.65
N SER A 216 7.50 -6.37 -21.58
CA SER A 216 6.43 -5.76 -22.39
C SER A 216 5.18 -5.36 -21.62
N ILE A 217 4.93 -5.96 -20.45
CA ILE A 217 3.78 -5.60 -19.59
C ILE A 217 4.04 -4.35 -18.73
N VAL A 218 5.31 -3.95 -18.63
CA VAL A 218 5.78 -2.92 -17.70
C VAL A 218 5.60 -1.55 -18.34
N LYS A 219 4.82 -0.69 -17.68
CA LYS A 219 4.53 0.67 -18.14
C LYS A 219 5.24 1.67 -17.24
N LEU A 220 6.56 1.78 -17.41
CA LEU A 220 7.40 2.72 -16.68
C LEU A 220 7.81 3.93 -17.55
N PRO A 221 7.99 5.12 -16.95
CA PRO A 221 7.63 5.45 -15.56
C PRO A 221 6.11 5.44 -15.35
N LEU A 222 5.66 5.32 -14.11
CA LEU A 222 4.26 5.57 -13.78
C LEU A 222 3.90 7.01 -14.18
N SER A 223 2.79 7.17 -14.88
CA SER A 223 2.35 8.45 -15.44
C SER A 223 0.95 8.82 -14.94
N SER A 224 0.49 10.00 -15.33
CA SER A 224 -0.88 10.48 -15.08
C SER A 224 -1.98 9.60 -15.67
N GLU A 225 -1.61 8.65 -16.54
CA GLU A 225 -2.52 7.69 -17.15
C GLU A 225 -2.53 6.33 -16.44
N THR A 226 -1.66 6.14 -15.43
CA THR A 226 -1.50 4.85 -14.77
C THR A 226 -2.35 4.76 -13.49
N PHE A 227 -3.31 3.84 -13.48
CA PHE A 227 -4.18 3.58 -12.34
C PHE A 227 -3.96 2.16 -11.79
N PRO A 228 -4.09 1.96 -10.46
CA PRO A 228 -4.25 0.62 -9.89
C PRO A 228 -5.38 -0.12 -10.58
N SER A 229 -5.08 -1.24 -11.25
CA SER A 229 -6.03 -1.93 -12.14
C SER A 229 -6.36 -3.36 -11.71
N TRP A 230 -5.62 -3.90 -10.73
CA TRP A 230 -5.83 -5.26 -10.24
C TRP A 230 -7.22 -5.44 -9.60
N GLU A 231 -7.64 -6.69 -9.58
CA GLU A 231 -8.92 -7.08 -9.01
C GLU A 231 -8.90 -7.00 -7.48
N SER A 232 -10.04 -6.61 -6.91
CA SER A 232 -10.25 -6.57 -5.46
C SER A 232 -11.59 -7.22 -5.10
N PRO A 233 -11.71 -7.84 -3.92
CA PRO A 233 -12.97 -8.38 -3.44
C PRO A 233 -14.10 -7.33 -3.47
N LYS A 234 -15.29 -7.75 -3.90
CA LYS A 234 -16.48 -6.86 -3.97
C LYS A 234 -17.18 -6.69 -2.61
N LYS A 235 -16.85 -7.53 -1.63
CA LYS A 235 -17.45 -7.54 -0.30
C LYS A 235 -16.45 -6.99 0.71
N ASP A 236 -16.95 -6.34 1.75
CA ASP A 236 -16.11 -5.80 2.84
C ASP A 236 -15.63 -6.89 3.81
N VAL A 237 -16.17 -8.10 3.71
CA VAL A 237 -15.79 -9.26 4.51
C VAL A 237 -15.54 -10.45 3.58
N TYR A 238 -14.35 -11.04 3.66
CA TYR A 238 -13.93 -12.17 2.82
C TYR A 238 -12.83 -13.00 3.49
N TRP A 239 -12.65 -14.24 3.05
CA TRP A 239 -11.54 -15.09 3.48
C TRP A 239 -10.29 -14.83 2.65
N PHE A 240 -9.13 -14.78 3.31
CA PHE A 240 -7.83 -14.63 2.68
C PHE A 240 -6.77 -15.40 3.48
N HIS A 241 -6.12 -16.39 2.86
CA HIS A 241 -5.08 -17.21 3.50
C HIS A 241 -5.47 -17.77 4.88
N GLY A 242 -6.73 -18.21 5.02
CA GLY A 242 -7.27 -18.77 6.27
C GLY A 242 -7.77 -17.74 7.29
N TYR A 243 -7.55 -16.44 7.06
CA TYR A 243 -8.04 -15.36 7.91
C TYR A 243 -9.31 -14.73 7.36
N LEU A 244 -10.19 -14.30 8.25
CA LEU A 244 -11.35 -13.49 7.88
C LEU A 244 -10.95 -12.01 7.81
N VAL A 245 -10.82 -11.48 6.61
CA VAL A 245 -10.49 -10.06 6.39
C VAL A 245 -11.76 -9.22 6.45
N ILE A 246 -11.68 -8.11 7.18
CA ILE A 246 -12.75 -7.14 7.34
C ILE A 246 -12.20 -5.76 6.99
N LEU A 247 -12.75 -5.15 5.95
CA LEU A 247 -12.37 -3.82 5.49
C LEU A 247 -13.05 -2.73 6.32
N ARG A 248 -12.27 -1.73 6.74
CA ARG A 248 -12.74 -0.56 7.49
C ARG A 248 -12.00 0.70 7.12
N GLU A 249 -12.71 1.81 7.06
CA GLU A 249 -12.11 3.14 6.89
C GLU A 249 -11.20 3.49 8.07
N ASP A 250 -11.73 3.42 9.29
CA ASP A 250 -11.00 3.71 10.53
C ASP A 250 -11.12 2.55 11.53
N VAL A 251 -9.97 2.10 12.01
CA VAL A 251 -9.82 0.98 12.95
C VAL A 251 -9.57 1.50 14.38
N ARG A 252 -9.30 2.79 14.55
CA ARG A 252 -8.96 3.41 15.85
C ARG A 252 -10.17 3.67 16.74
N VAL A 253 -11.37 3.65 16.17
CA VAL A 253 -12.63 3.93 16.88
C VAL A 253 -13.21 2.61 17.43
N ALA A 254 -13.41 2.53 18.74
CA ALA A 254 -13.90 1.32 19.41
C ALA A 254 -15.26 0.82 18.88
N GLU A 255 -16.18 1.73 18.56
CA GLU A 255 -17.48 1.40 17.95
C GLU A 255 -17.31 0.71 16.59
N ARG A 256 -16.29 1.12 15.82
CA ARG A 256 -15.98 0.51 14.52
C ARG A 256 -15.41 -0.90 14.68
N ILE A 257 -14.68 -1.17 15.75
CA ILE A 257 -14.26 -2.55 16.08
C ILE A 257 -15.47 -3.39 16.50
N ALA A 258 -16.35 -2.86 17.35
CA ALA A 258 -17.55 -3.59 17.79
C ALA A 258 -18.46 -3.98 16.61
N ASP A 259 -18.72 -3.06 15.67
CA ASP A 259 -19.46 -3.38 14.45
C ASP A 259 -18.69 -4.38 13.55
N ALA A 260 -17.35 -4.42 13.60
CA ALA A 260 -16.56 -5.36 12.80
C ALA A 260 -16.72 -6.76 13.37
N VAL A 261 -16.62 -6.90 14.69
CA VAL A 261 -16.90 -8.13 15.44
C VAL A 261 -18.32 -8.62 15.15
N ALA A 262 -19.32 -7.74 15.19
CA ALA A 262 -20.71 -8.10 14.90
C ALA A 262 -20.89 -8.62 13.46
N ARG A 263 -20.27 -7.96 12.48
CA ARG A 263 -20.28 -8.42 11.07
C ARG A 263 -19.58 -9.74 10.88
N ALA A 264 -18.44 -9.94 11.54
CA ALA A 264 -17.69 -11.19 11.49
C ALA A 264 -18.51 -12.36 12.06
N LYS A 265 -19.11 -12.18 13.24
CA LYS A 265 -19.99 -13.18 13.85
C LYS A 265 -21.19 -13.51 12.96
N ARG A 266 -21.78 -12.50 12.31
CA ARG A 266 -22.88 -12.70 11.34
C ARG A 266 -22.42 -13.46 10.10
N PHE A 267 -21.25 -13.15 9.58
CA PHE A 267 -20.70 -13.77 8.37
C PHE A 267 -20.33 -15.24 8.60
N VAL A 268 -19.67 -15.55 9.72
CA VAL A 268 -19.30 -16.93 10.06
C VAL A 268 -20.53 -17.73 10.47
N GLY A 269 -21.43 -17.13 11.27
CA GLY A 269 -22.62 -17.78 11.82
C GLY A 269 -22.32 -18.59 13.08
N ALA A 270 -23.24 -18.55 14.05
CA ALA A 270 -23.08 -19.16 15.38
C ALA A 270 -22.76 -20.67 15.30
N ARG A 271 -23.49 -21.42 14.47
CA ARG A 271 -23.29 -22.87 14.30
C ARG A 271 -21.90 -23.23 13.77
N ASN A 272 -21.30 -22.38 12.94
CA ASN A 272 -19.96 -22.63 12.40
C ASN A 272 -18.86 -22.28 13.41
N LEU A 273 -19.09 -21.26 14.24
CA LEU A 273 -18.20 -20.95 15.37
C LEU A 273 -18.22 -22.08 16.41
N GLU A 274 -19.39 -22.64 16.70
CA GLU A 274 -19.55 -23.80 17.60
C GLU A 274 -18.87 -25.05 17.05
N LYS A 275 -19.09 -25.36 15.76
CA LYS A 275 -18.48 -26.52 15.11
C LYS A 275 -16.95 -26.44 14.99
N ARG A 276 -16.41 -25.24 14.81
CA ARG A 276 -14.95 -25.06 14.69
C ARG A 276 -14.23 -25.25 16.02
N GLY A 277 -14.88 -25.01 17.16
CA GLY A 277 -14.30 -25.17 18.51
C GLY A 277 -13.17 -24.18 18.86
N GLU A 278 -12.32 -23.85 17.89
CA GLU A 278 -11.05 -23.12 18.00
C GLU A 278 -11.18 -21.63 17.67
N GLY A 279 -12.36 -21.20 17.21
CA GLY A 279 -12.61 -19.81 16.84
C GLY A 279 -12.20 -19.44 15.42
N VAL A 280 -12.18 -18.15 15.14
CA VAL A 280 -11.86 -17.54 13.84
C VAL A 280 -10.95 -16.34 14.04
N ASP A 281 -9.78 -16.40 13.42
CA ASP A 281 -8.86 -15.28 13.33
C ASP A 281 -9.29 -14.30 12.24
N CYS A 282 -9.36 -13.03 12.60
CA CYS A 282 -9.79 -11.95 11.74
C CYS A 282 -8.69 -10.90 11.61
N ILE A 283 -8.56 -10.35 10.41
CA ILE A 283 -7.71 -9.21 10.10
C ILE A 283 -8.62 -8.02 9.82
N LEU A 284 -8.62 -7.04 10.71
CA LEU A 284 -9.33 -5.79 10.54
C LEU A 284 -8.37 -4.78 9.90
N ILE A 285 -8.62 -4.39 8.66
CA ILE A 285 -7.65 -3.63 7.86
C ILE A 285 -8.28 -2.36 7.26
N SER A 286 -7.55 -1.25 7.42
CA SER A 286 -7.66 -0.06 6.58
C SER A 286 -6.40 0.11 5.74
N VAL A 287 -6.35 1.15 4.89
CA VAL A 287 -5.11 1.48 4.16
C VAL A 287 -4.00 1.94 5.11
N VAL A 288 -4.36 2.50 6.28
CA VAL A 288 -3.41 3.17 7.19
C VAL A 288 -3.18 2.42 8.49
N ASP A 289 -4.12 1.58 8.91
CA ASP A 289 -4.13 0.92 10.21
C ASP A 289 -4.59 -0.53 10.09
N ILE A 290 -4.16 -1.35 11.04
CA ILE A 290 -4.53 -2.77 11.12
C ILE A 290 -4.73 -3.20 12.57
N ALA A 291 -5.67 -4.10 12.80
CA ALA A 291 -5.88 -4.78 14.08
C ALA A 291 -6.23 -6.24 13.86
N PHE A 292 -5.97 -7.06 14.88
CA PHE A 292 -6.18 -8.50 14.84
C PHE A 292 -7.20 -8.90 15.89
N ILE A 293 -8.16 -9.73 15.49
CA ILE A 293 -9.25 -10.16 16.35
C ILE A 293 -9.33 -11.68 16.32
N HIS A 294 -9.40 -12.30 17.48
CA HIS A 294 -9.70 -13.72 17.60
C HIS A 294 -11.12 -13.89 18.15
N LEU A 295 -11.98 -14.59 17.40
CA LEU A 295 -13.39 -14.79 17.72
C LEU A 295 -13.66 -16.22 18.15
N THR A 296 -14.17 -16.43 19.35
CA THR A 296 -14.75 -17.73 19.76
C THR A 296 -16.25 -17.59 20.01
N THR A 297 -16.91 -18.70 20.38
CA THR A 297 -18.33 -18.72 20.74
C THR A 297 -18.63 -17.86 21.97
N SER A 298 -17.72 -17.85 22.95
CA SER A 298 -17.92 -17.20 24.26
C SER A 298 -17.15 -15.90 24.41
N GLN A 299 -16.01 -15.74 23.73
CA GLN A 299 -15.08 -14.64 23.96
C GLN A 299 -14.56 -14.03 22.66
N THR A 300 -14.03 -12.82 22.76
CA THR A 300 -13.45 -12.10 21.63
C THR A 300 -12.23 -11.34 22.13
N TRP A 301 -11.07 -11.63 21.56
CA TRP A 301 -9.80 -10.96 21.87
C TRP A 301 -9.45 -9.99 20.76
N CYS A 302 -8.86 -8.86 21.12
CA CYS A 302 -8.43 -7.85 20.17
C CYS A 302 -7.00 -7.42 20.50
N SER A 303 -6.18 -7.25 19.47
CA SER A 303 -4.88 -6.59 19.60
C SER A 303 -5.08 -5.08 19.77
N GLU A 304 -3.99 -4.37 20.07
CA GLU A 304 -3.95 -2.94 19.78
C GLU A 304 -3.99 -2.67 18.27
N VAL A 305 -4.18 -1.40 17.90
CA VAL A 305 -4.14 -0.96 16.50
C VAL A 305 -2.72 -0.60 16.13
N PHE A 306 -2.22 -1.22 15.07
CA PHE A 306 -0.90 -0.97 14.54
C PHE A 306 -0.99 -0.08 13.29
N PRO A 307 -0.07 0.87 13.11
CA PRO A 307 0.01 1.61 11.87
C PRO A 307 0.48 0.69 10.75
N LEU A 308 -0.33 0.56 9.71
CA LEU A 308 -0.01 -0.19 8.49
C LEU A 308 0.73 0.67 7.48
N VAL A 309 0.32 1.93 7.30
CA VAL A 309 1.01 2.90 6.45
C VAL A 309 1.17 4.23 7.21
N THR A 310 2.40 4.71 7.25
CA THR A 310 2.89 5.91 7.94
C THR A 310 3.58 6.84 6.95
N ASN A 311 3.91 8.06 7.39
CA ASN A 311 4.68 9.01 6.59
C ASN A 311 6.06 8.47 6.13
N SER A 312 6.65 7.53 6.89
CA SER A 312 7.92 6.89 6.53
C SER A 312 7.75 5.58 5.76
N SER A 313 6.52 5.13 5.48
CA SER A 313 6.30 3.78 4.92
C SER A 313 6.83 3.59 3.50
N ALA A 314 7.12 4.67 2.78
CA ALA A 314 7.83 4.57 1.51
C ALA A 314 9.32 4.22 1.69
N THR A 315 9.90 4.42 2.86
CA THR A 315 11.35 4.26 3.13
C THR A 315 11.63 3.16 4.14
N GLU A 316 10.72 2.96 5.09
CA GLU A 316 10.84 2.01 6.20
C GLU A 316 9.58 1.15 6.30
N CYS A 317 9.74 -0.12 6.64
CA CYS A 317 8.58 -0.98 6.85
C CYS A 317 7.89 -0.66 8.19
N SER A 318 6.57 -0.49 8.15
CA SER A 318 5.75 -0.18 9.32
C SER A 318 5.59 -1.39 10.26
N ALA A 319 5.27 -1.11 11.53
CA ALA A 319 4.99 -2.12 12.54
C ALA A 319 3.83 -3.06 12.12
N GLY A 320 2.72 -2.48 11.63
CA GLY A 320 1.55 -3.23 11.20
C GLY A 320 1.86 -4.17 10.05
N PHE A 321 2.71 -3.75 9.10
CA PHE A 321 3.09 -4.59 7.97
C PHE A 321 4.03 -5.74 8.37
N ARG A 322 4.99 -5.49 9.29
CA ARG A 322 5.87 -6.55 9.85
C ARG A 322 5.06 -7.65 10.54
N ILE A 323 4.07 -7.26 11.35
CA ILE A 323 3.16 -8.21 11.98
C ILE A 323 2.35 -8.96 10.91
N LEU A 324 1.83 -8.27 9.90
CA LEU A 324 1.01 -8.88 8.85
C LEU A 324 1.79 -9.95 8.06
N ILE A 325 3.03 -9.66 7.69
CA ILE A 325 3.96 -10.64 7.10
C ILE A 325 4.08 -11.85 8.02
N HIS A 326 4.37 -11.61 9.30
CA HIS A 326 4.58 -12.67 10.26
C HIS A 326 3.35 -13.60 10.36
N LEU A 327 2.14 -13.04 10.36
CA LEU A 327 0.91 -13.83 10.43
C LEU A 327 0.62 -14.64 9.17
N LEU A 328 0.91 -14.07 8.00
CA LEU A 328 0.53 -14.69 6.72
C LEU A 328 1.56 -15.73 6.27
N THR A 329 2.87 -15.44 6.41
CA THR A 329 3.94 -16.28 5.84
C THR A 329 4.80 -17.01 6.86
N SER A 330 4.76 -16.64 8.16
CA SER A 330 5.52 -17.39 9.17
C SER A 330 4.73 -18.58 9.72
N HIS A 331 5.46 -19.66 9.95
CA HIS A 331 4.92 -20.95 10.41
C HIS A 331 4.40 -20.89 11.86
N ASN A 332 4.81 -19.87 12.63
CA ASN A 332 4.54 -19.74 14.07
C ASN A 332 3.66 -18.52 14.44
N GLY A 333 3.00 -17.85 13.49
CA GLY A 333 2.10 -16.71 13.78
C GLY A 333 0.91 -17.09 14.68
N LEU A 334 -0.12 -16.24 14.83
CA LEU A 334 -1.37 -16.52 15.59
C LEU A 334 -1.96 -17.94 15.37
N LYS A 335 -1.63 -18.55 14.23
CA LYS A 335 -1.71 -19.99 13.88
C LYS A 335 -1.21 -20.96 14.98
N GLY A 336 -0.43 -20.50 15.95
CA GLY A 336 0.12 -21.27 17.06
C GLY A 336 -0.76 -21.32 18.32
N ARG A 337 -1.91 -20.64 18.38
CA ARG A 337 -2.80 -20.69 19.55
C ARG A 337 -3.80 -21.85 19.58
N GLY A 338 -3.70 -22.73 18.61
CA GLY A 338 -4.42 -23.99 18.60
C GLY A 338 -4.41 -24.55 17.20
N ASN A 339 -3.78 -25.70 17.04
CA ASN A 339 -4.13 -26.65 16.01
C ASN A 339 -3.56 -26.55 14.59
N ARG A 340 -2.83 -25.54 14.08
CA ARG A 340 -2.14 -25.78 12.78
C ARG A 340 -1.02 -26.81 12.91
N ASN A 341 -0.29 -26.83 14.03
CA ASN A 341 0.70 -27.89 14.30
C ASN A 341 0.02 -29.26 14.42
N SER A 342 -1.09 -29.37 15.16
CA SER A 342 -1.83 -30.64 15.27
C SER A 342 -2.58 -31.03 13.97
N LEU A 343 -3.09 -30.08 13.17
CA LEU A 343 -3.70 -30.34 11.86
C LEU A 343 -2.64 -30.70 10.82
N SER A 344 -1.43 -30.15 10.91
CA SER A 344 -0.28 -30.56 10.10
C SER A 344 0.26 -31.93 10.51
N GLU A 345 0.17 -32.28 11.79
CA GLU A 345 0.45 -33.63 12.32
C GLU A 345 -0.67 -34.63 11.96
N GLN A 346 -1.91 -34.17 11.81
CA GLN A 346 -3.05 -34.95 11.31
C GLN A 346 -3.09 -35.05 9.78
N GLU A 347 -2.32 -34.23 9.06
CA GLU A 347 -2.13 -34.33 7.62
C GLU A 347 -1.29 -35.57 7.31
N THR A 348 -1.93 -36.72 7.47
CA THR A 348 -1.38 -38.04 7.21
C THR A 348 -1.37 -38.27 5.71
N SER A 349 -0.37 -37.72 5.01
CA SER A 349 -0.12 -38.15 3.63
C SER A 349 0.25 -39.63 3.66
N THR A 350 -0.55 -40.48 3.03
CA THR A 350 -0.28 -41.92 2.87
C THR A 350 0.99 -42.19 2.03
N MET A 351 1.53 -41.17 1.35
CA MET A 351 2.81 -41.20 0.65
C MET A 351 3.68 -40.04 1.14
N ALA A 352 4.74 -40.36 1.89
CA ALA A 352 5.79 -39.39 2.20
C ALA A 352 6.66 -39.18 0.96
N LEU A 353 6.41 -38.11 0.20
CA LEU A 353 7.29 -37.68 -0.88
C LEU A 353 8.52 -36.96 -0.30
N PRO A 354 9.74 -37.23 -0.79
CA PRO A 354 10.92 -36.44 -0.46
C PRO A 354 10.74 -34.95 -0.76
N THR A 355 11.35 -34.09 0.06
CA THR A 355 11.29 -32.63 -0.06
C THR A 355 11.74 -32.14 -1.44
N GLU A 356 12.68 -32.85 -2.06
CA GLU A 356 13.19 -32.58 -3.40
C GLU A 356 12.08 -32.74 -4.45
N LEU A 357 11.28 -33.81 -4.37
CA LEU A 357 10.15 -34.03 -5.28
C LEU A 357 9.05 -33.00 -5.06
N LEU A 358 8.78 -32.64 -3.80
CA LEU A 358 7.83 -31.58 -3.48
C LEU A 358 8.28 -30.23 -4.06
N GLY A 359 9.58 -29.93 -3.99
CA GLY A 359 10.17 -28.74 -4.59
C GLY A 359 10.09 -28.75 -6.13
N MET A 360 10.36 -29.90 -6.75
CA MET A 360 10.19 -30.07 -8.20
C MET A 360 8.74 -29.84 -8.64
N ILE A 361 7.76 -30.32 -7.86
CA ILE A 361 6.34 -30.06 -8.13
C ILE A 361 6.05 -28.56 -8.08
N LEU A 362 6.47 -27.86 -7.01
CA LEU A 362 6.25 -26.41 -6.89
C LEU A 362 6.89 -25.63 -8.05
N ASN A 363 8.08 -26.02 -8.48
CA ASN A 363 8.79 -25.37 -9.59
C ASN A 363 8.19 -25.68 -10.96
N ALA A 364 7.48 -26.81 -11.11
CA ALA A 364 6.82 -27.20 -12.35
C ALA A 364 5.45 -26.53 -12.55
N LEU A 365 4.87 -25.96 -11.48
CA LEU A 365 3.58 -25.28 -11.55
C LEU A 365 3.68 -23.94 -12.28
N GLU A 366 2.63 -23.60 -13.02
CA GLU A 366 2.51 -22.25 -13.56
C GLU A 366 2.46 -21.22 -12.42
N PRO A 367 3.04 -20.00 -12.58
CA PRO A 367 3.08 -18.98 -11.54
C PRO A 367 1.72 -18.65 -10.90
N ASN A 368 0.63 -18.76 -11.67
CA ASN A 368 -0.74 -18.52 -11.18
C ASN A 368 -1.24 -19.60 -10.22
N ASN A 369 -0.70 -20.82 -10.29
CA ASN A 369 -1.19 -21.98 -9.58
C ASN A 369 -0.33 -22.33 -8.35
N VAL A 370 0.88 -21.76 -8.22
CA VAL A 370 1.81 -22.10 -7.13
C VAL A 370 1.21 -21.81 -5.75
N VAL A 371 0.69 -20.60 -5.54
CA VAL A 371 0.12 -20.20 -4.24
C VAL A 371 -1.17 -20.99 -3.90
N PRO A 372 -2.18 -21.06 -4.79
CA PRO A 372 -3.37 -21.86 -4.52
C PRO A 372 -3.04 -23.33 -4.25
N PHE A 373 -2.09 -23.91 -4.98
CA PHE A 373 -1.63 -25.28 -4.77
C PHE A 373 -0.94 -25.44 -3.42
N ALA A 374 -0.04 -24.51 -3.07
CA ALA A 374 0.65 -24.53 -1.78
C ALA A 374 -0.33 -24.49 -0.60
N GLN A 375 -1.46 -23.80 -0.74
CA GLN A 375 -2.50 -23.72 0.30
C GLN A 375 -3.33 -24.99 0.48
N VAL A 376 -3.22 -25.98 -0.42
CA VAL A 376 -3.97 -27.25 -0.30
C VAL A 376 -3.42 -28.10 0.85
N SER A 377 -2.15 -27.91 1.23
CA SER A 377 -1.45 -28.74 2.21
C SER A 377 -0.50 -27.91 3.07
N PHE A 378 -0.40 -28.23 4.35
CA PHE A 378 0.54 -27.54 5.24
C PHE A 378 2.00 -27.82 4.87
N VAL A 379 2.29 -29.01 4.33
CA VAL A 379 3.63 -29.37 3.87
C VAL A 379 4.04 -28.51 2.68
N PHE A 380 3.16 -28.36 1.68
CA PHE A 380 3.44 -27.51 0.52
C PHE A 380 3.46 -26.02 0.88
N GLU A 381 2.56 -25.54 1.76
CA GLU A 381 2.60 -24.16 2.28
C GLU A 381 3.93 -23.89 2.96
N LYS A 382 4.38 -24.82 3.81
CA LYS A 382 5.66 -24.72 4.53
C LYS A 382 6.83 -24.65 3.56
N LEU A 383 6.84 -25.53 2.56
CA LEU A 383 7.91 -25.59 1.57
C LEU A 383 7.93 -24.36 0.66
N TYR A 384 6.77 -23.87 0.25
CA TYR A 384 6.62 -22.68 -0.59
C TYR A 384 7.29 -21.45 0.04
N TYR A 385 6.98 -21.17 1.30
CA TYR A 385 7.56 -20.03 2.02
C TYR A 385 9.03 -20.22 2.41
N SER A 386 9.56 -21.46 2.43
CA SER A 386 10.98 -21.71 2.71
C SER A 386 11.88 -21.71 1.47
N THR A 387 11.33 -21.96 0.28
CA THR A 387 12.13 -22.17 -0.96
C THR A 387 12.00 -21.06 -1.99
N LEU A 388 11.03 -20.14 -1.86
CA LEU A 388 10.81 -19.03 -2.79
C LEU A 388 10.84 -19.48 -4.28
N PRO A 389 9.99 -20.43 -4.70
CA PRO A 389 10.10 -21.06 -6.02
C PRO A 389 10.02 -20.06 -7.20
N GLN A 390 9.36 -18.91 -7.02
CA GLN A 390 9.26 -17.88 -8.05
C GLN A 390 10.55 -17.08 -8.27
N LEU A 391 11.55 -17.20 -7.37
CA LEU A 391 12.85 -16.54 -7.41
C LEU A 391 13.95 -17.53 -6.99
N SER A 392 13.92 -18.76 -7.49
CA SER A 392 14.80 -19.87 -7.06
C SER A 392 16.30 -19.56 -7.16
N ASP A 393 16.67 -18.67 -8.07
CA ASP A 393 18.07 -18.36 -8.36
C ASP A 393 18.59 -17.16 -7.54
N LEU A 394 17.73 -16.51 -6.74
CA LEU A 394 18.07 -15.37 -5.91
C LEU A 394 18.26 -15.77 -4.44
N ALA A 395 19.49 -15.62 -3.95
CA ALA A 395 19.82 -15.79 -2.54
C ALA A 395 20.11 -14.44 -1.88
N ILE A 396 19.26 -14.02 -0.95
CA ILE A 396 19.41 -12.74 -0.24
C ILE A 396 20.62 -12.80 0.69
N GLN A 397 21.47 -11.78 0.62
CA GLN A 397 22.70 -11.69 1.42
C GLN A 397 22.45 -11.03 2.77
N ASN A 398 21.77 -9.87 2.76
CA ASN A 398 21.61 -9.02 3.93
C ASN A 398 20.13 -8.87 4.31
N LEU A 399 19.87 -8.73 5.61
CA LEU A 399 18.54 -8.50 6.18
C LEU A 399 18.43 -7.08 6.73
N ASP A 400 18.85 -6.08 5.94
CA ASP A 400 19.06 -4.72 6.42
C ASP A 400 17.75 -4.03 6.87
N THR A 401 16.61 -4.35 6.24
CA THR A 401 15.32 -3.78 6.64
C THR A 401 14.66 -4.54 7.79
N SER A 402 14.87 -5.86 7.85
CA SER A 402 14.27 -6.73 8.87
C SER A 402 15.07 -6.75 10.18
N ILE A 403 16.41 -6.71 10.07
CA ILE A 403 17.39 -6.79 11.17
C ILE A 403 18.48 -5.69 10.97
N PRO A 404 18.20 -4.42 11.30
CA PRO A 404 19.08 -3.30 10.94
C PRO A 404 20.34 -3.15 11.81
N CYS A 405 20.51 -3.97 12.86
CA CYS A 405 21.52 -3.73 13.90
C CYS A 405 22.98 -3.84 13.45
N CYS A 406 23.36 -4.87 12.68
CA CYS A 406 24.77 -5.09 12.33
C CYS A 406 25.01 -5.48 10.87
N ARG A 407 23.95 -5.53 10.05
CA ARG A 407 23.97 -5.93 8.62
C ARG A 407 24.62 -7.31 8.36
N ARG A 408 24.83 -8.13 9.39
CA ARG A 408 25.43 -9.47 9.29
C ARG A 408 24.37 -10.55 9.40
N ARG A 409 24.49 -11.57 8.57
CA ARG A 409 23.75 -12.84 8.72
C ARG A 409 24.46 -13.69 9.78
N LYS A 410 24.17 -13.49 11.07
CA LYS A 410 24.58 -14.48 12.09
C LYS A 410 23.72 -15.74 11.95
N ARG A 411 24.25 -16.87 12.44
CA ARG A 411 23.69 -18.24 12.30
C ARG A 411 22.20 -18.28 12.68
N VAL A 412 21.49 -19.26 12.12
CA VAL A 412 20.05 -19.56 12.29
C VAL A 412 19.64 -19.68 13.78
N ASP A 413 20.60 -19.82 14.70
CA ASP A 413 20.39 -19.97 16.15
C ASP A 413 20.84 -18.75 16.98
N ALA A 414 21.00 -17.57 16.36
CA ALA A 414 21.37 -16.37 17.11
C ALA A 414 20.18 -15.87 17.94
N ASP A 415 20.36 -15.74 19.25
CA ASP A 415 19.37 -15.10 20.12
C ASP A 415 19.16 -13.65 19.71
N GLY A 416 17.90 -13.21 19.72
CA GLY A 416 17.57 -11.82 19.42
C GLY A 416 16.25 -11.38 20.00
N LEU A 417 16.06 -10.07 19.97
CA LEU A 417 14.95 -9.36 20.59
C LEU A 417 14.13 -8.67 19.50
N CYS A 418 12.82 -8.74 19.65
CA CYS A 418 11.88 -7.98 18.84
C CYS A 418 11.45 -6.73 19.63
N CYS A 419 11.56 -5.56 19.02
CA CYS A 419 11.06 -4.33 19.63
C CYS A 419 9.53 -4.41 19.79
N SER A 420 9.02 -4.19 21.00
CA SER A 420 7.59 -4.22 21.28
C SER A 420 6.77 -3.09 20.63
N VAL A 421 7.43 -2.07 20.08
CA VAL A 421 6.78 -0.90 19.46
C VAL A 421 6.82 -0.97 17.94
N CYS A 422 8.01 -1.11 17.35
CA CYS A 422 8.17 -1.11 15.89
C CYS A 422 8.24 -2.51 15.28
N TYR A 423 8.33 -3.56 16.11
CA TYR A 423 8.41 -4.95 15.69
C TYR A 423 9.61 -5.26 14.76
N THR A 424 10.63 -4.41 14.83
CA THR A 424 11.94 -4.66 14.21
C THR A 424 12.74 -5.61 15.10
N TRP A 425 13.46 -6.52 14.47
CA TRP A 425 14.26 -7.53 15.16
C TRP A 425 15.73 -7.09 15.26
N GLN A 426 16.40 -7.45 16.35
CA GLN A 426 17.81 -7.13 16.58
C GLN A 426 18.51 -8.33 17.22
N HIS A 427 19.78 -8.54 16.88
CA HIS A 427 20.60 -9.55 17.56
C HIS A 427 20.85 -9.11 19.00
N LEU A 428 20.75 -10.04 19.96
CA LEU A 428 20.96 -9.76 21.38
C LEU A 428 22.35 -9.16 21.64
N GLU A 429 23.37 -9.67 20.93
CA GLU A 429 24.75 -9.20 21.03
C GLU A 429 24.98 -7.79 20.46
N CYS A 430 24.06 -7.28 19.65
CA CYS A 430 24.16 -5.94 19.06
C CYS A 430 23.43 -4.88 19.91
N VAL A 431 22.86 -5.29 21.05
CA VAL A 431 22.22 -4.38 22.00
C VAL A 431 23.27 -4.00 23.05
N ASP A 432 23.85 -2.80 22.93
CA ASP A 432 24.74 -2.28 23.96
C ASP A 432 23.96 -1.99 25.25
N GLN A 433 24.45 -2.45 26.40
CA GLN A 433 23.81 -2.22 27.71
C GLN A 433 23.78 -0.72 28.11
N SER A 434 24.60 0.12 27.48
CA SER A 434 24.65 1.58 27.68
C SER A 434 23.74 2.36 26.73
N GLU A 435 23.25 1.71 25.67
CA GLU A 435 22.25 2.27 24.75
C GLU A 435 20.90 1.60 25.00
N TYR A 436 20.45 1.60 26.26
CA TYR A 436 19.02 1.82 26.44
C TYR A 436 18.82 3.26 26.03
N PRO A 437 18.17 3.52 24.89
CA PRO A 437 17.81 4.87 24.57
C PRO A 437 16.71 5.19 25.60
N GLN A 438 17.04 5.94 26.66
CA GLN A 438 16.02 6.52 27.53
C GLN A 438 15.07 7.40 26.71
N ASP A 439 15.51 7.80 25.51
CA ASP A 439 14.69 8.08 24.35
C ASP A 439 14.98 7.04 23.26
N GLY A 440 14.05 6.11 22.98
CA GLY A 440 14.04 5.24 21.77
C GLY A 440 14.33 6.02 20.48
N PRO A 441 14.05 5.49 19.28
CA PRO A 441 13.54 6.41 18.26
C PRO A 441 12.38 7.17 18.94
N GLN A 442 12.65 8.42 19.38
CA GLN A 442 11.85 9.25 20.28
C GLN A 442 10.40 8.85 20.10
N LYS A 443 9.70 8.27 21.09
CA LYS A 443 8.27 7.86 21.02
C LYS A 443 7.63 8.46 19.77
N ALA A 444 7.83 7.82 18.62
CA ALA A 444 7.66 8.56 17.38
C ALA A 444 6.17 8.61 17.30
N ASN A 445 5.59 9.78 17.63
CA ASN A 445 4.16 10.07 17.60
C ASN A 445 3.62 9.22 16.47
N ARG A 446 2.92 8.11 16.78
CA ARG A 446 2.63 7.02 15.82
C ARG A 446 2.27 7.70 14.52
N SER A 447 3.21 7.75 13.55
CA SER A 447 3.22 8.85 12.59
C SER A 447 2.12 8.58 11.59
N SER A 448 0.93 9.07 11.95
CA SER A 448 -0.28 8.89 11.17
C SER A 448 -0.02 9.44 9.80
N LEU A 449 -0.36 8.67 8.79
CA LEU A 449 -0.24 9.10 7.41
C LEU A 449 -0.96 10.44 7.23
N ALA A 450 -0.19 11.50 7.03
CA ALA A 450 -0.67 12.83 6.71
C ALA A 450 -0.62 13.02 5.19
N THR A 451 -1.59 13.75 4.66
CA THR A 451 -1.73 13.93 3.22
C THR A 451 -0.50 14.61 2.62
N GLY A 452 0.09 14.00 1.60
CA GLY A 452 1.30 14.48 0.91
C GLY A 452 2.62 14.23 1.64
N ALA A 453 2.59 13.62 2.83
CA ALA A 453 3.78 13.42 3.65
C ALA A 453 4.73 12.36 3.06
N LEU A 454 4.23 11.29 2.43
CA LEU A 454 5.10 10.33 1.74
C LEU A 454 5.84 11.03 0.60
N GLY A 455 5.14 11.86 -0.18
CA GLY A 455 5.74 12.68 -1.24
C GLY A 455 6.87 13.59 -0.73
N LEU A 456 6.68 14.24 0.42
CA LEU A 456 7.64 15.16 1.04
C LEU A 456 8.90 14.45 1.55
N ILE A 457 8.74 13.37 2.31
CA ILE A 457 9.88 12.62 2.87
C ILE A 457 10.72 12.01 1.74
N ASN A 458 10.07 11.46 0.71
CA ASN A 458 10.77 10.87 -0.42
C ASN A 458 11.55 11.89 -1.26
N ARG A 459 11.09 13.15 -1.38
CA ARG A 459 11.83 14.19 -2.11
C ARG A 459 13.21 14.48 -1.50
N ARG A 460 13.43 14.15 -0.22
CA ARG A 460 14.69 14.35 0.49
C ARG A 460 15.71 13.22 0.25
N LEU A 461 15.29 12.10 -0.32
CA LEU A 461 16.17 10.95 -0.57
C LEU A 461 16.66 10.94 -2.01
N ALA A 462 17.97 11.06 -2.20
CA ALA A 462 18.60 11.13 -3.51
C ALA A 462 18.61 9.79 -4.26
N ARG A 463 18.68 8.65 -3.55
CA ARG A 463 18.67 7.30 -4.14
C ARG A 463 18.12 6.28 -3.14
N ARG A 464 17.25 5.37 -3.60
CA ARG A 464 16.81 4.21 -2.79
C ARG A 464 17.88 3.13 -2.88
N GLU A 465 18.35 2.65 -1.74
CA GLU A 465 19.23 1.47 -1.68
C GLU A 465 18.51 0.26 -2.28
N GLY A 466 19.23 -0.64 -2.95
CA GLY A 466 18.69 -1.92 -3.42
C GLY A 466 18.91 -3.02 -2.39
N CYS A 467 18.40 -4.22 -2.66
CA CYS A 467 18.67 -5.40 -1.84
C CYS A 467 19.87 -6.16 -2.41
N HIS A 468 20.88 -6.46 -1.58
CA HIS A 468 22.02 -7.28 -1.98
C HIS A 468 21.59 -8.74 -2.11
N VAL A 469 21.74 -9.28 -3.32
CA VAL A 469 21.37 -10.65 -3.67
C VAL A 469 22.55 -11.34 -4.34
N MET A 470 22.60 -12.66 -4.22
CA MET A 470 23.51 -13.51 -4.96
C MET A 470 22.71 -14.28 -5.99
N MET A 471 23.13 -14.21 -7.25
CA MET A 471 22.53 -14.93 -8.37
C MET A 471 23.63 -15.62 -9.15
N ASP A 472 23.53 -16.93 -9.34
CA ASP A 472 24.57 -17.74 -10.02
C ASP A 472 25.99 -17.49 -9.47
N LYS A 473 26.11 -17.34 -8.14
CA LYS A 473 27.36 -17.00 -7.41
C LYS A 473 27.93 -15.60 -7.66
N HIS A 474 27.21 -14.73 -8.35
CA HIS A 474 27.58 -13.33 -8.53
C HIS A 474 26.75 -12.45 -7.60
N GLU A 475 27.41 -11.49 -6.95
CA GLU A 475 26.71 -10.45 -6.19
C GLU A 475 26.04 -9.49 -7.17
N LYS A 476 24.77 -9.17 -6.90
CA LYS A 476 23.97 -8.23 -7.65
C LYS A 476 23.11 -7.40 -6.71
N ILE A 477 22.63 -6.27 -7.20
CA ILE A 477 21.70 -5.39 -6.48
C ILE A 477 20.31 -5.54 -7.10
N PHE A 478 19.38 -6.11 -6.33
CA PHE A 478 17.96 -6.18 -6.69
C PHE A 478 17.30 -4.82 -6.40
N GLN A 479 17.00 -4.05 -7.45
CA GLN A 479 16.54 -2.67 -7.34
C GLN A 479 15.25 -2.41 -8.09
N LEU A 480 14.35 -1.62 -7.46
CA LEU A 480 13.13 -1.13 -8.09
C LEU A 480 13.46 -0.24 -9.29
N ARG A 481 12.84 -0.51 -10.43
CA ARG A 481 12.88 0.34 -11.63
C ARG A 481 11.77 1.39 -11.55
N THR A 482 12.17 2.65 -11.57
CA THR A 482 11.25 3.81 -11.57
C THR A 482 11.17 4.51 -12.93
N SER A 483 12.07 4.16 -13.85
CA SER A 483 12.13 4.68 -15.21
C SER A 483 12.27 3.54 -16.21
N ALA A 484 11.97 3.82 -17.48
CA ALA A 484 12.15 2.86 -18.56
C ALA A 484 13.63 2.48 -18.73
N PRO A 485 13.94 1.24 -19.18
CA PRO A 485 15.29 0.83 -19.57
C PRO A 485 15.97 1.85 -20.49
N ALA A 486 17.28 2.07 -20.34
CA ALA A 486 18.03 3.05 -21.13
C ALA A 486 17.90 2.86 -22.65
N ALA A 487 17.84 1.61 -23.13
CA ALA A 487 17.62 1.29 -24.54
C ALA A 487 16.29 1.84 -25.11
N LEU A 488 15.28 1.99 -24.24
CA LEU A 488 13.94 2.50 -24.57
C LEU A 488 13.79 4.00 -24.32
N ARG A 489 14.90 4.71 -24.00
CA ARG A 489 14.93 6.15 -23.71
C ARG A 489 15.62 6.90 -24.85
N PRO A 490 14.89 7.41 -25.85
CA PRO A 490 15.47 8.07 -27.02
C PRO A 490 16.34 9.28 -26.65
N GLU A 491 16.02 9.95 -25.53
CA GLU A 491 16.77 11.10 -25.04
C GLU A 491 18.20 10.76 -24.60
N LEU A 492 18.46 9.51 -24.19
CA LEU A 492 19.79 9.07 -23.78
C LEU A 492 20.69 8.72 -24.98
N ARG A 493 20.10 8.39 -26.13
CA ARG A 493 20.84 8.06 -27.38
C ARG A 493 21.70 9.22 -27.89
N MET A 494 21.40 10.45 -27.48
CA MET A 494 22.19 11.63 -27.84
C MET A 494 23.36 11.89 -26.89
N MET A 495 23.33 11.33 -25.67
CA MET A 495 24.31 11.60 -24.62
C MET A 495 25.31 10.46 -24.41
N ASP A 496 24.92 9.22 -24.70
CA ASP A 496 25.79 8.06 -24.48
C ASP A 496 25.77 7.12 -25.69
N ARG A 497 26.96 6.70 -26.17
CA ARG A 497 27.08 5.75 -27.28
C ARG A 497 26.89 4.31 -26.82
N ASP A 498 27.11 4.02 -25.54
CA ASP A 498 26.97 2.69 -24.95
C ASP A 498 25.91 2.66 -23.83
N LEU A 499 24.65 2.61 -24.27
CA LEU A 499 23.47 2.53 -23.39
C LEU A 499 23.36 1.22 -22.60
N THR A 500 24.26 0.26 -22.79
CA THR A 500 24.27 -1.00 -22.03
C THR A 500 24.84 -0.83 -20.63
N SER A 501 25.62 0.23 -20.41
CA SER A 501 26.23 0.57 -19.11
C SER A 501 25.44 1.61 -18.30
N THR A 502 24.43 2.26 -18.91
CA THR A 502 23.66 3.35 -18.29
C THR A 502 22.43 2.81 -17.55
N PRO A 503 22.41 2.77 -16.20
CA PRO A 503 21.26 2.27 -15.47
C PRO A 503 20.04 3.23 -15.61
N PRO A 504 18.81 2.69 -15.59
CA PRO A 504 18.48 1.26 -15.50
C PRO A 504 18.67 0.54 -16.83
N ASN A 505 19.43 -0.57 -16.82
CA ASN A 505 19.80 -1.31 -18.03
C ASN A 505 18.61 -2.13 -18.56
N GLN A 506 17.91 -2.84 -17.67
CA GLN A 506 16.77 -3.71 -18.02
C GLN A 506 15.78 -3.88 -16.86
N VAL A 507 14.61 -4.42 -17.18
CA VAL A 507 13.63 -4.92 -16.22
C VAL A 507 13.69 -6.44 -16.27
N ASP A 508 14.13 -7.05 -15.17
CA ASP A 508 14.28 -8.50 -15.03
C ASP A 508 13.02 -9.15 -14.46
N TYR A 509 12.32 -8.45 -13.56
CA TYR A 509 11.15 -8.97 -12.87
C TYR A 509 10.04 -7.94 -12.79
N ALA A 510 8.81 -8.34 -13.04
CA ALA A 510 7.61 -7.52 -12.89
C ALA A 510 6.60 -8.28 -12.01
N LEU A 511 6.13 -7.63 -10.95
CA LEU A 511 5.11 -8.23 -10.09
C LEU A 511 3.73 -8.04 -10.72
N CYS A 512 2.94 -9.10 -10.67
CA CYS A 512 1.58 -9.12 -11.19
C CYS A 512 0.59 -9.65 -10.15
N PHE A 513 -0.58 -9.03 -10.07
CA PHE A 513 -1.70 -9.46 -9.26
C PHE A 513 -2.80 -10.01 -10.17
N GLY A 514 -2.84 -11.34 -10.32
CA GLY A 514 -3.79 -12.00 -11.22
C GLY A 514 -3.50 -11.65 -12.69
N GLY A 515 -2.22 -11.66 -13.07
CA GLY A 515 -1.77 -11.30 -14.42
C GLY A 515 -1.74 -9.81 -14.75
N LEU A 516 -2.24 -8.95 -13.86
CA LEU A 516 -2.20 -7.49 -14.03
C LEU A 516 -1.00 -6.89 -13.31
N TRP A 517 -0.26 -6.00 -13.99
CA TRP A 517 0.94 -5.38 -13.41
C TRP A 517 0.62 -4.58 -12.14
N SER A 518 1.40 -4.82 -11.08
CA SER A 518 1.19 -4.19 -9.77
C SER A 518 1.78 -2.78 -9.65
N GLY A 519 2.48 -2.29 -10.68
CA GLY A 519 3.28 -1.06 -10.61
C GLY A 519 4.72 -1.28 -10.13
N LEU A 520 5.06 -2.51 -9.71
CA LEU A 520 6.40 -2.89 -9.28
C LEU A 520 7.12 -3.64 -10.40
N ALA A 521 8.33 -3.17 -10.70
CA ALA A 521 9.25 -3.80 -11.61
C ALA A 521 10.67 -3.63 -11.06
N TYR A 522 11.48 -4.66 -11.20
CA TYR A 522 12.80 -4.76 -10.62
C TYR A 522 13.81 -5.12 -11.69
N GLY A 523 15.04 -4.71 -11.48
CA GLY A 523 16.16 -5.27 -12.21
C GLY A 523 17.34 -5.57 -11.30
N LEU A 524 18.29 -6.28 -11.88
CA LEU A 524 19.52 -6.73 -11.25
C LEU A 524 20.68 -5.91 -11.80
N ASP A 525 21.22 -5.04 -10.96
CA ASP A 525 22.41 -4.24 -11.27
C ASP A 525 23.67 -4.91 -10.73
N GLU A 526 24.82 -4.54 -11.29
CA GLU A 526 26.16 -4.92 -10.79
C GLU A 526 26.59 -4.11 -9.56
#